data_AF-A0A429HS03-F1
#
_entry.id   AF-A0A429HS03-F1
#
_cell.length_a   1.000
_cell.length_b   1.000
_cell.length_c   1.000
_cell.angle_alpha   90.00
_cell.angle_beta   90.00
_cell.angle_gamma   90.00
#
_symmetry.space_group_name_H-M   'P 1'
#
loop_
_entity.id
_entity.type
_entity.pdbx_description
1 polymer ?
#
loop_
_entity_poly.entity_id
_entity_poly.type
_entity_poly.pdbx_seq_one_letter_code
_entity_poly.pdbx_strand_id
1 'polypeptide(L)'
;MTETALEKARKAAEAAATKLVDLEHQEAEKAARKNAERAEKEYQLAVKFLEDRVELEAEVKGIKPSVDEVATAFETGALAAMVAEHLARRDAINSLRAHAQHCATLVGEDVGHIPELRYIDPVEELRRWQDDAMTALRRKRADDVAAEVLAAYEVD
;
A
#
# COMPACT_ATOMS: atom_id res chain seq x y z
N MET A 1 -50.01 -55.90 -18.37
CA MET A 1 -49.19 -55.51 -19.55
C MET A 1 -47.81 -55.16 -19.03
N THR A 2 -46.79 -55.91 -19.42
CA THR A 2 -45.40 -55.66 -19.01
C THR A 2 -44.84 -54.49 -19.80
N GLU A 3 -44.30 -53.49 -19.09
CA GLU A 3 -43.58 -52.36 -19.67
C GLU A 3 -42.54 -52.83 -20.70
N THR A 4 -42.56 -52.19 -21.86
CA THR A 4 -41.56 -52.46 -22.91
C THR A 4 -40.19 -51.91 -22.48
N ALA A 5 -39.10 -52.50 -22.98
CA ALA A 5 -37.75 -52.02 -22.66
C ALA A 5 -37.55 -50.53 -23.02
N LEU A 6 -38.25 -50.04 -24.04
CA LEU A 6 -38.19 -48.66 -24.51
C LEU A 6 -38.85 -47.67 -23.52
N GLU A 7 -39.97 -48.05 -22.90
CA GLU A 7 -40.63 -47.24 -21.85
C GLU A 7 -39.78 -47.16 -20.59
N LYS A 8 -39.13 -48.26 -20.20
CA LYS A 8 -38.17 -48.26 -19.09
C LYS A 8 -36.98 -47.34 -19.35
N ALA A 9 -36.45 -47.36 -20.57
CA ALA A 9 -35.35 -46.48 -20.97
C ALA A 9 -35.76 -44.99 -20.96
N ARG A 10 -36.98 -44.65 -21.42
CA ARG A 10 -37.50 -43.28 -21.36
C ARG A 10 -37.68 -42.78 -19.92
N LYS A 11 -38.29 -43.58 -19.05
CA LYS A 11 -38.44 -43.24 -17.62
C LYS A 11 -37.08 -43.04 -16.92
N ALA A 12 -36.09 -43.88 -17.25
CA ALA A 12 -34.74 -43.72 -16.72
C ALA A 12 -34.08 -42.41 -17.20
N ALA A 13 -34.26 -42.05 -18.48
CA ALA A 13 -33.74 -40.81 -19.04
C ALA A 13 -34.41 -39.56 -18.42
N GLU A 14 -35.74 -39.58 -18.24
CA GLU A 14 -36.48 -38.50 -17.58
C GLU A 14 -36.06 -38.34 -16.10
N ALA A 15 -35.88 -39.45 -15.39
CA ALA A 15 -35.37 -39.44 -14.01
C ALA A 15 -33.93 -38.93 -13.93
N ALA A 16 -33.08 -39.27 -14.91
CA ALA A 16 -31.71 -38.75 -14.99
C ALA A 16 -31.67 -37.26 -15.31
N ALA A 17 -32.53 -36.78 -16.21
CA ALA A 17 -32.66 -35.35 -16.53
C ALA A 17 -33.15 -34.54 -15.32
N THR A 18 -34.12 -35.05 -14.57
CA THR A 18 -34.60 -34.41 -13.33
C THR A 18 -33.49 -34.32 -12.29
N LYS A 19 -32.74 -35.41 -12.09
CA LYS A 19 -31.59 -35.43 -11.17
C LYS A 19 -30.47 -34.47 -11.59
N LEU A 20 -30.25 -34.30 -12.90
CA LEU A 20 -29.27 -33.34 -13.41
C LEU A 20 -29.66 -31.92 -13.02
N VAL A 21 -30.93 -31.53 -13.24
CA VAL A 21 -31.44 -30.22 -12.87
C VAL A 21 -31.35 -29.99 -11.35
N ASP A 22 -31.69 -30.99 -10.54
CA ASP A 22 -31.55 -30.90 -9.08
C ASP A 22 -30.10 -30.71 -8.64
N LEU A 23 -29.15 -31.39 -9.29
CA LEU A 23 -27.72 -31.25 -9.03
C LEU A 23 -27.20 -29.88 -9.45
N GLU A 24 -27.60 -29.38 -10.62
CA GLU A 24 -27.26 -28.03 -11.10
C GLU A 24 -27.76 -26.95 -10.14
N HIS A 25 -28.99 -27.08 -9.64
CA HIS A 25 -29.54 -26.16 -8.63
C HIS A 25 -28.73 -26.20 -7.32
N GLN A 26 -28.39 -27.40 -6.82
CA GLN A 26 -27.58 -27.56 -5.62
C GLN A 26 -26.16 -26.98 -5.78
N GLU A 27 -25.55 -27.12 -6.96
CA GLU A 27 -24.26 -26.52 -7.25
C GLU A 27 -24.34 -25.00 -7.35
N ALA A 28 -25.39 -24.47 -7.96
CA ALA A 28 -25.65 -23.03 -8.03
C ALA A 28 -25.84 -22.44 -6.62
N GLU A 29 -26.62 -23.08 -5.75
CA GLU A 29 -26.80 -22.67 -4.35
C GLU A 29 -25.49 -22.70 -3.56
N LYS A 30 -24.68 -23.76 -3.73
CA LYS A 30 -23.36 -23.86 -3.08
C LYS A 30 -22.43 -22.75 -3.57
N ALA A 31 -22.44 -22.44 -4.87
CA ALA A 31 -21.65 -21.36 -5.45
C ALA A 31 -22.11 -19.99 -4.92
N ALA A 32 -23.41 -19.74 -4.89
CA ALA A 32 -24.00 -18.52 -4.34
C ALA A 32 -23.62 -18.32 -2.87
N ARG A 33 -23.72 -19.39 -2.04
CA ARG A 33 -23.32 -19.31 -0.63
C ARG A 33 -21.83 -19.01 -0.46
N LYS A 34 -20.96 -19.68 -1.22
CA LYS A 34 -19.51 -19.40 -1.19
C LYS A 34 -19.20 -17.96 -1.62
N ASN A 35 -19.91 -17.44 -2.61
CA ASN A 35 -19.72 -16.06 -3.06
C ASN A 35 -20.19 -15.06 -2.00
N ALA A 36 -21.33 -15.32 -1.35
CA ALA A 36 -21.81 -14.50 -0.23
C ALA A 36 -20.82 -14.52 0.96
N GLU A 37 -20.31 -15.70 1.32
CA GLU A 37 -19.29 -15.83 2.38
C GLU A 37 -17.99 -15.08 2.03
N ARG A 38 -17.59 -15.03 0.75
CA ARG A 38 -16.43 -14.26 0.30
C ARG A 38 -16.69 -12.75 0.38
N ALA A 39 -17.84 -12.31 -0.11
CA ALA A 39 -18.22 -10.89 -0.08
C ALA A 39 -18.30 -10.36 1.37
N GLU A 40 -18.85 -11.15 2.29
CA GLU A 40 -18.91 -10.79 3.71
C GLU A 40 -17.51 -10.66 4.32
N LYS A 41 -16.61 -11.61 4.03
CA LYS A 41 -15.21 -11.54 4.51
C LYS A 41 -14.47 -10.35 3.94
N GLU A 42 -14.67 -10.08 2.65
CA GLU A 42 -14.07 -8.93 1.97
C GLU A 42 -14.56 -7.62 2.57
N TYR A 43 -15.87 -7.50 2.85
CA TYR A 43 -16.45 -6.36 3.55
C TYR A 43 -15.84 -6.18 4.96
N GLN A 44 -15.76 -7.24 5.76
CA GLN A 44 -15.19 -7.17 7.11
C GLN A 44 -13.72 -6.75 7.11
N LEU A 45 -12.93 -7.27 6.16
CA LEU A 45 -11.53 -6.87 5.98
C LEU A 45 -11.40 -5.43 5.50
N ALA A 46 -12.29 -4.97 4.61
CA ALA A 46 -12.31 -3.60 4.13
C ALA A 46 -12.61 -2.61 5.26
N VAL A 47 -13.61 -2.89 6.11
CA VAL A 47 -13.92 -2.08 7.30
C VAL A 47 -12.71 -1.99 8.21
N LYS A 48 -12.12 -3.14 8.57
CA LYS A 48 -10.95 -3.17 9.44
C LYS A 48 -9.76 -2.40 8.84
N PHE A 49 -9.49 -2.56 7.55
CA PHE A 49 -8.41 -1.85 6.88
C PHE A 49 -8.60 -0.33 6.93
N LEU A 50 -9.84 0.16 6.75
CA LEU A 50 -10.15 1.58 6.84
C LEU A 50 -9.95 2.14 8.26
N GLU A 51 -10.31 1.37 9.28
CA GLU A 51 -10.06 1.70 10.70
C GLU A 51 -8.55 1.78 10.99
N ASP A 52 -7.78 0.79 10.55
CA ASP A 52 -6.34 0.66 10.81
C ASP A 52 -5.48 1.59 9.91
N ARG A 53 -6.06 2.22 8.87
CA ARG A 53 -5.35 2.95 7.81
C ARG A 53 -4.35 3.97 8.35
N VAL A 54 -4.76 4.77 9.33
CA VAL A 54 -3.95 5.88 9.85
C VAL A 54 -2.67 5.37 10.52
N GLU A 55 -2.77 4.24 11.23
CA GLU A 55 -1.63 3.60 11.89
C GLU A 55 -0.70 2.96 10.84
N LEU A 56 -1.25 2.27 9.85
CA LEU A 56 -0.49 1.69 8.74
C LEU A 56 0.27 2.76 7.94
N GLU A 57 -0.37 3.90 7.63
CA GLU A 57 0.30 5.02 6.96
C GLU A 57 1.44 5.60 7.82
N ALA A 58 1.25 5.70 9.13
CA ALA A 58 2.27 6.20 10.05
C ALA A 58 3.47 5.25 10.13
N GLU A 59 3.23 3.94 10.17
CA GLU A 59 4.27 2.91 10.16
C GLU A 59 5.11 2.98 8.88
N VAL A 60 4.46 3.04 7.72
CA VAL A 60 5.15 3.11 6.41
C VAL A 60 5.94 4.41 6.25
N LYS A 61 5.34 5.55 6.64
CA LYS A 61 5.96 6.87 6.54
C LYS A 61 7.32 6.92 7.24
N GLY A 62 7.43 6.27 8.40
CA GLY A 62 8.65 6.23 9.19
C GLY A 62 9.12 7.62 9.64
N ILE A 63 10.39 7.71 10.02
CA ILE A 63 11.02 8.94 10.49
C ILE A 63 11.68 9.64 9.30
N LYS A 64 11.37 10.93 9.10
CA LYS A 64 12.07 11.74 8.12
C LYS A 64 13.50 11.99 8.61
N PRO A 65 14.54 11.77 7.78
CA PRO A 65 15.90 12.07 8.18
C PRO A 65 16.07 13.57 8.49
N SER A 66 16.85 13.84 9.52
CA SER A 66 17.29 15.18 9.91
C SER A 66 18.27 15.76 8.89
N VAL A 67 18.46 17.08 8.92
CA VAL A 67 19.41 17.77 8.03
C VAL A 67 20.84 17.25 8.23
N ASP A 68 21.21 16.90 9.46
CA ASP A 68 22.54 16.36 9.77
C ASP A 68 22.75 14.94 9.23
N GLU A 69 21.72 14.09 9.26
CA GLU A 69 21.75 12.78 8.63
C GLU A 69 21.84 12.88 7.11
N VAL A 70 21.09 13.81 6.52
CA VAL A 70 21.15 14.11 5.07
C VAL A 70 22.54 14.63 4.68
N ALA A 71 23.12 15.53 5.48
CA ALA A 71 24.47 16.05 5.27
C ALA A 71 25.54 14.96 5.38
N THR A 72 25.44 14.08 6.38
CA THR A 72 26.34 12.93 6.56
C THR A 72 26.25 11.99 5.36
N ALA A 73 25.03 11.65 4.91
CA ALA A 73 24.82 10.81 3.75
C ALA A 73 25.35 11.44 2.45
N PHE A 74 25.30 12.77 2.33
CA PHE A 74 25.93 13.47 1.22
C PHE A 74 27.46 13.34 1.25
N GLU A 75 28.11 13.56 2.40
CA GLU A 75 29.56 13.40 2.53
C GLU A 75 30.03 11.96 2.27
N THR A 76 29.23 10.97 2.66
CA THR A 76 29.56 9.54 2.47
C THR A 76 29.12 8.98 1.12
N GLY A 77 28.49 9.78 0.25
CA GLY A 77 27.97 9.34 -1.05
C GLY A 77 26.71 8.45 -0.98
N ALA A 78 26.07 8.37 0.18
CA ALA A 78 24.85 7.57 0.42
C ALA A 78 23.54 8.32 0.14
N LEU A 79 23.59 9.62 -0.17
CA LEU A 79 22.41 10.48 -0.29
C LEU A 79 21.37 9.94 -1.29
N ALA A 80 21.79 9.48 -2.47
CA ALA A 80 20.88 8.98 -3.50
C ALA A 80 20.08 7.75 -3.02
N ALA A 81 20.71 6.86 -2.26
CA ALA A 81 20.04 5.69 -1.68
C ALA A 81 19.01 6.10 -0.61
N MET A 82 19.36 7.09 0.22
CA MET A 82 18.45 7.63 1.24
C MET A 82 17.22 8.30 0.60
N VAL A 83 17.41 9.07 -0.48
CA VAL A 83 16.30 9.67 -1.24
C VAL A 83 15.43 8.59 -1.87
N ALA A 84 16.04 7.55 -2.45
CA ALA A 84 15.28 6.43 -3.02
C ALA A 84 14.41 5.72 -1.98
N GLU A 85 14.93 5.49 -0.77
CA GLU A 85 14.15 4.91 0.33
C GLU A 85 12.99 5.83 0.75
N HIS A 86 13.25 7.14 0.86
CA HIS A 86 12.22 8.12 1.16
C HIS A 86 11.08 8.11 0.13
N LEU A 87 11.42 8.08 -1.16
CA LEU A 87 10.43 8.02 -2.24
C LEU A 87 9.68 6.69 -2.25
N ALA A 88 10.36 5.56 -2.02
CA ALA A 88 9.72 4.25 -1.93
C ALA A 88 8.67 4.19 -0.80
N ARG A 89 8.95 4.81 0.36
CA ARG A 89 7.95 4.93 1.45
C ARG A 89 6.74 5.74 1.02
N ARG A 90 6.93 6.82 0.24
CA ARG A 90 5.80 7.60 -0.30
C ARG A 90 4.97 6.79 -1.30
N ASP A 91 5.60 6.00 -2.15
CA ASP A 91 4.91 5.13 -3.10
C ASP A 91 4.13 4.01 -2.40
N ALA A 92 4.66 3.50 -1.28
CA ALA A 92 3.94 2.57 -0.43
C ALA A 92 2.69 3.21 0.22
N ILE A 93 2.77 4.47 0.71
CA ILE A 93 1.59 5.20 1.19
C ILE A 93 0.58 5.41 0.07
N ASN A 94 1.03 5.74 -1.14
CA ASN A 94 0.15 5.83 -2.32
C ASN A 94 -0.61 4.52 -2.57
N SER A 95 0.08 3.39 -2.48
CA SER A 95 -0.52 2.07 -2.65
C SER A 95 -1.55 1.78 -1.55
N LEU A 96 -1.25 2.12 -0.30
CA LEU A 96 -2.20 2.00 0.81
C LEU A 96 -3.45 2.86 0.59
N ARG A 97 -3.28 4.08 0.10
CA ARG A 97 -4.41 4.99 -0.18
C ARG A 97 -5.26 4.50 -1.33
N ALA A 98 -4.65 4.02 -2.42
CA ALA A 98 -5.39 3.38 -3.51
C ALA A 98 -6.20 2.17 -3.01
N HIS A 99 -5.61 1.35 -2.13
CA HIS A 99 -6.33 0.26 -1.49
C HIS A 99 -7.47 0.77 -0.61
N ALA A 100 -7.27 1.84 0.16
CA ALA A 100 -8.32 2.48 0.96
C ALA A 100 -9.49 2.96 0.09
N GLN A 101 -9.22 3.53 -1.09
CA GLN A 101 -10.28 3.96 -2.00
C GLN A 101 -11.12 2.78 -2.49
N HIS A 102 -10.47 1.65 -2.77
CA HIS A 102 -11.15 0.41 -3.11
C HIS A 102 -12.00 -0.11 -1.94
N CYS A 103 -11.43 -0.18 -0.73
CA CYS A 103 -12.16 -0.59 0.48
C CYS A 103 -13.36 0.31 0.76
N ALA A 104 -13.21 1.64 0.65
CA ALA A 104 -14.29 2.61 0.82
C ALA A 104 -15.43 2.35 -0.18
N THR A 105 -15.09 2.04 -1.44
CA THR A 105 -16.08 1.67 -2.46
C THR A 105 -16.83 0.39 -2.10
N LEU A 106 -16.15 -0.62 -1.55
CA LEU A 106 -16.76 -1.88 -1.12
C LEU A 106 -17.74 -1.70 0.04
N VAL A 107 -17.46 -0.77 0.96
CA VAL A 107 -18.32 -0.51 2.12
C VAL A 107 -19.35 0.61 1.89
N GLY A 108 -19.32 1.26 0.73
CA GLY A 108 -20.25 2.34 0.36
C GLY A 108 -19.94 3.70 1.01
N GLU A 109 -18.69 3.94 1.41
CA GLU A 109 -18.22 5.21 1.98
C GLU A 109 -17.70 6.18 0.89
N ASP A 110 -17.75 7.48 1.17
CA ASP A 110 -17.21 8.52 0.28
C ASP A 110 -15.68 8.45 0.24
N VAL A 111 -15.12 8.39 -0.97
CA VAL A 111 -13.67 8.31 -1.22
C VAL A 111 -12.97 9.66 -1.01
N GLY A 112 -13.71 10.78 -1.04
CA GLY A 112 -13.16 12.13 -1.00
C GLY A 112 -12.37 12.50 0.27
N HIS A 113 -12.53 11.73 1.34
CA HIS A 113 -11.77 11.93 2.59
C HIS A 113 -10.35 11.31 2.56
N ILE A 114 -10.00 10.55 1.50
CA ILE A 114 -8.67 9.95 1.31
C ILE A 114 -7.80 10.91 0.47
N PRO A 115 -6.83 11.62 1.08
CA PRO A 115 -6.07 12.65 0.38
C PRO A 115 -5.10 12.05 -0.65
N GLU A 116 -5.04 12.64 -1.84
CA GLU A 116 -4.04 12.29 -2.84
C GLU A 116 -2.63 12.74 -2.41
N LEU A 117 -1.60 11.91 -2.66
CA LEU A 117 -0.22 12.39 -2.59
C LEU A 117 0.19 12.97 -3.94
N ARG A 118 0.77 14.16 -3.87
CA ARG A 118 1.41 14.75 -5.04
C ARG A 118 2.63 13.92 -5.44
N TYR A 119 2.74 13.71 -6.75
CA TYR A 119 3.96 13.20 -7.37
C TYR A 119 5.14 14.12 -7.03
N ILE A 120 6.29 13.51 -6.78
CA ILE A 120 7.57 14.19 -6.58
C ILE A 120 8.53 13.62 -7.62
N ASP A 121 9.14 14.51 -8.41
CA ASP A 121 10.21 14.13 -9.33
C ASP A 121 11.45 13.70 -8.52
N PRO A 122 11.96 12.47 -8.70
CA PRO A 122 13.12 11.97 -7.98
C PRO A 122 14.38 12.83 -8.16
N VAL A 123 14.58 13.42 -9.34
CA VAL A 123 15.75 14.25 -9.65
C VAL A 123 15.66 15.56 -8.88
N GLU A 124 14.48 16.17 -8.84
CA GLU A 124 14.27 17.42 -8.12
C GLU A 124 14.35 17.23 -6.60
N GLU A 125 13.84 16.11 -6.07
CA GLU A 125 13.96 15.81 -4.65
C GLU A 125 15.42 15.55 -4.24
N LEU A 126 16.18 14.83 -5.07
CA LEU A 126 17.61 14.64 -4.85
C LEU A 126 18.36 15.98 -4.84
N ARG A 127 18.07 16.85 -5.83
CA ARG A 127 18.66 18.19 -5.90
C ARG A 127 18.37 19.01 -4.64
N ARG A 128 17.11 19.00 -4.18
CA ARG A 128 16.71 19.69 -2.95
C ARG A 128 17.49 19.20 -1.73
N TRP A 129 17.62 17.88 -1.57
CA TRP A 129 18.35 17.32 -0.42
C TRP A 129 19.86 17.60 -0.52
N GLN A 130 20.43 17.66 -1.73
CA GLN A 130 21.80 18.09 -1.96
C GLN A 130 22.01 19.55 -1.54
N ASP A 131 21.09 20.44 -1.90
CA ASP A 131 21.17 21.87 -1.53
C ASP A 131 21.09 22.06 0.00
N ASP A 132 20.19 21.33 0.67
CA ASP A 132 20.06 21.32 2.13
C ASP A 132 21.34 20.79 2.80
N ALA A 133 21.87 19.65 2.32
CA ALA A 133 23.13 19.06 2.80
C ALA A 133 24.31 20.03 2.65
N MET A 134 24.47 20.61 1.46
CA MET A 134 25.57 21.53 1.16
C MET A 134 25.52 22.77 2.06
N THR A 135 24.32 23.28 2.34
CA THR A 135 24.14 24.42 3.24
C THR A 135 24.59 24.07 4.67
N ALA A 136 24.20 22.90 5.18
CA ALA A 136 24.57 22.45 6.51
C ALA A 136 26.09 22.22 6.64
N LEU A 137 26.68 21.52 5.66
CA LEU A 137 28.11 21.24 5.64
C LEU A 137 28.96 22.50 5.50
N ARG A 138 28.54 23.44 4.65
CA ARG A 138 29.24 24.72 4.50
C ARG A 138 29.25 25.49 5.81
N ARG A 139 28.13 25.50 6.55
CA ARG A 139 28.05 26.15 7.86
C ARG A 139 28.99 25.49 8.85
N LYS A 140 28.91 24.17 9.01
CA LYS A 140 29.79 23.41 9.90
C LYS A 140 31.26 23.64 9.60
N ARG A 141 31.66 23.56 8.33
CA ARG A 141 33.05 23.82 7.92
C ARG A 141 33.49 25.26 8.15
N ALA A 142 32.59 26.23 8.00
CA ALA A 142 32.90 27.62 8.31
C ALA A 142 33.14 27.81 9.81
N ASP A 143 32.32 27.16 10.65
CA ASP A 143 32.49 27.17 12.11
C ASP A 143 33.81 26.49 12.50
N ASP A 144 34.16 25.35 11.89
CA ASP A 144 35.44 24.65 12.12
C ASP A 144 36.65 25.53 11.74
N VAL A 145 36.62 26.16 10.56
CA VAL A 145 37.68 27.08 10.10
C VAL A 145 37.78 28.30 11.01
N ALA A 146 36.64 28.86 11.45
CA ALA A 146 36.65 29.98 12.38
C ALA A 146 37.27 29.59 13.72
N ALA A 147 36.90 28.43 14.27
CA ALA A 147 37.46 27.91 15.52
C ALA A 147 38.98 27.69 15.39
N GLU A 148 39.45 27.11 14.29
CA GLU A 148 40.89 26.91 14.03
C GLU A 148 41.66 28.25 14.01
N VAL A 149 41.10 29.27 13.36
CA VAL A 149 41.73 30.60 13.27
C VAL A 149 41.70 31.34 14.62
N LEU A 150 40.59 31.22 15.37
CA LEU A 150 40.41 31.88 16.66
C LEU A 150 41.16 31.19 17.80
N ALA A 151 41.47 29.89 17.69
CA ALA A 151 42.23 29.15 18.70
C ALA A 151 43.59 29.77 19.03
N ALA A 152 44.18 30.54 18.10
CA ALA A 152 45.43 31.27 18.35
C ALA A 152 45.25 32.53 19.24
N TYR A 153 44.01 32.95 19.49
CA TYR A 153 43.65 34.19 20.17
C TYR A 153 42.76 33.98 21.40
N GLU A 154 42.22 32.78 21.60
CA GLU A 154 41.45 32.42 22.79
C GLU A 154 42.40 31.84 23.85
N VAL A 155 42.35 32.40 25.06
CA VAL A 155 43.13 31.93 26.22
C VAL A 155 42.25 30.95 27.00
N ASP A 156 42.80 29.77 27.31
CA ASP A 156 42.15 28.72 28.12
C ASP A 156 41.52 29.23 29.42
#